data_AF-A0A4Q1F0R5-F1
#
_entry.id   AF-A0A4Q1F0R5-F1
#
_cell.length_a   1.000
_cell.length_b   1.000
_cell.length_c   1.000
_cell.angle_alpha   90.00
_cell.angle_beta   90.00
_cell.angle_gamma   90.00
#
_symmetry.space_group_name_H-M   'P 1'
#
loop_
_entity.id
_entity.type
_entity.pdbx_description
1 polymer ?
#
loop_
_entity_poly.entity_id
_entity_poly.type
_entity_poly.pdbx_seq_one_letter_code
_entity_poly.pdbx_strand_id
1 'polypeptide(L)'
;MKAVFQSIQELSNEELSHLDDLITFRKLKKGDFLLEENQICNEIVFIEKGILRSFFMNHKGDEITNCFAFENDFMASFASFITQEKAEENIQALVDTELQVLDRNALEKLYKSSYNWQEIGRKLTEMEFVNLQKRMVDFQKSSGAERYQALFRNHQKYLQLIPLQYLASYLGVTPRHLSRIRKAVF
;
A
#
# COMPACT_ATOMS: atom_id res chain seq x y z
N MET A 1 -7.17 10.70 -4.50
CA MET A 1 -8.10 9.57 -4.77
C MET A 1 -8.94 9.78 -6.03
N LYS A 2 -9.80 10.80 -6.09
CA LYS A 2 -10.70 11.08 -7.23
C LYS A 2 -10.06 10.98 -8.62
N ALA A 3 -8.92 11.65 -8.81
CA ALA A 3 -8.22 11.63 -10.09
C ALA A 3 -7.81 10.21 -10.53
N VAL A 4 -7.49 9.33 -9.58
CA VAL A 4 -7.17 7.93 -9.88
C VAL A 4 -8.42 7.18 -10.32
N PHE A 5 -9.54 7.35 -9.61
CA PHE A 5 -10.81 6.75 -10.02
C PHE A 5 -11.26 7.22 -11.42
N GLN A 6 -11.16 8.52 -11.70
CA GLN A 6 -11.50 9.10 -13.02
C GLN A 6 -10.60 8.55 -14.14
N SER A 7 -9.35 8.20 -13.83
CA SER A 7 -8.42 7.61 -14.80
C SER A 7 -8.76 6.16 -15.18
N ILE A 8 -9.56 5.49 -14.35
CA ILE A 8 -9.96 4.07 -14.51
C ILE A 8 -11.30 3.98 -15.24
N GLN A 9 -12.22 4.87 -14.87
CA GLN A 9 -13.54 5.00 -15.47
C GLN A 9 -14.01 6.45 -15.40
N GLU A 10 -14.70 6.90 -16.45
CA GLU A 10 -15.29 8.22 -16.47
C GLU A 10 -16.50 8.27 -15.52
N LEU A 11 -16.39 9.03 -14.45
CA LEU A 11 -17.46 9.30 -13.49
C LEU A 11 -18.11 10.64 -13.78
N SER A 12 -19.43 10.70 -13.59
CA SER A 12 -20.21 11.92 -13.60
C SER A 12 -19.93 12.80 -12.38
N ASN A 13 -20.30 14.08 -12.46
CA ASN A 13 -20.19 14.99 -11.32
C ASN A 13 -21.02 14.53 -10.11
N GLU A 14 -22.16 13.87 -10.34
CA GLU A 14 -23.01 13.31 -9.27
C GLU A 14 -22.29 12.16 -8.56
N GLU A 15 -21.70 11.23 -9.31
CA GLU A 15 -20.92 10.13 -8.73
C GLU A 15 -19.70 10.63 -7.95
N LEU A 16 -19.02 11.67 -8.45
CA LEU A 16 -17.90 12.30 -7.76
C LEU A 16 -18.33 13.06 -6.50
N SER A 17 -19.53 13.63 -6.48
CA SER A 17 -20.09 14.29 -5.29
C SER A 17 -20.43 13.27 -4.22
N HIS A 18 -21.05 12.15 -4.58
CA HIS A 18 -21.34 11.06 -3.64
C HIS A 18 -20.07 10.49 -3.00
N LEU A 19 -18.96 10.46 -3.74
CA LEU A 19 -17.68 10.07 -3.18
C LEU A 19 -17.19 11.05 -2.10
N ASP A 20 -17.32 12.37 -2.31
CA ASP A 20 -16.87 13.37 -1.32
C ASP A 20 -17.53 13.18 0.04
N ASP A 21 -18.83 12.86 0.03
CA ASP A 21 -19.63 12.67 1.24
C ASP A 21 -19.21 11.41 2.03
N LEU A 22 -18.47 10.51 1.40
CA LEU A 22 -18.04 9.23 1.96
C LEU A 22 -16.56 9.18 2.34
N ILE A 23 -15.76 10.12 1.84
CA ILE A 23 -14.34 10.20 2.19
C ILE A 23 -14.18 10.88 3.55
N THR A 24 -13.37 10.26 4.41
CA THR A 24 -12.87 10.91 5.62
C THR A 24 -11.37 11.15 5.52
N PHE A 25 -10.84 12.06 6.32
CA PHE A 25 -9.42 12.38 6.32
C PHE A 25 -8.77 11.92 7.61
N ARG A 26 -7.59 11.31 7.50
CA ARG A 26 -6.81 10.87 8.66
C ARG A 26 -5.37 11.34 8.54
N LYS A 27 -4.80 11.76 9.67
CA LYS A 27 -3.36 12.04 9.79
C LYS A 27 -2.75 11.05 10.75
N LEU A 28 -1.61 10.48 10.35
CA LEU A 28 -0.79 9.60 11.17
C LEU A 28 0.54 10.28 11.43
N LYS A 29 1.03 10.23 12.65
CA LYS A 29 2.40 10.61 12.98
C LYS A 29 3.34 9.47 12.61
N LYS A 30 4.60 9.82 12.38
CA LYS A 30 5.65 8.82 12.21
C LYS A 30 5.62 7.80 13.36
N GLY A 31 5.49 6.52 13.01
CA GLY A 31 5.43 5.40 13.95
C GLY A 31 4.01 4.95 14.30
N ASP A 32 2.99 5.76 14.01
CA ASP A 32 1.60 5.39 14.24
C ASP A 32 1.18 4.23 13.32
N PHE A 33 0.26 3.41 13.83
CA PHE A 33 -0.33 2.31 13.08
C PHE A 33 -1.63 2.75 12.42
N LEU A 34 -1.77 2.42 11.14
CA LEU A 34 -3.06 2.40 10.46
C LEU A 34 -3.85 1.14 10.87
N LEU A 35 -3.14 0.01 10.98
CA LEU A 35 -3.70 -1.30 11.32
C LEU A 35 -2.66 -2.07 12.14
N GLU A 36 -3.10 -2.70 13.21
CA GLU A 36 -2.28 -3.64 13.98
C GLU A 36 -2.70 -5.08 13.67
N GLU A 37 -1.75 -6.01 13.75
CA GLU A 37 -2.01 -7.44 13.65
C GLU A 37 -3.14 -7.86 14.60
N ASN A 38 -3.95 -8.85 14.18
CA ASN A 38 -5.14 -9.32 14.90
C ASN A 38 -6.34 -8.36 14.92
N GLN A 39 -6.27 -7.19 14.29
CA GLN A 39 -7.42 -6.33 14.04
C GLN A 39 -8.09 -6.67 12.70
N ILE A 40 -9.38 -6.34 12.55
CA ILE A 40 -10.10 -6.48 11.27
C ILE A 40 -9.98 -5.16 10.51
N CYS A 41 -9.43 -5.23 9.29
CA CYS A 41 -9.32 -4.09 8.40
C CYS A 41 -10.69 -3.76 7.80
N ASN A 42 -11.19 -2.55 8.07
CA ASN A 42 -12.50 -2.09 7.57
C ASN A 42 -12.39 -0.86 6.67
N GLU A 43 -11.19 -0.55 6.19
CA GLU A 43 -10.92 0.65 5.42
C GLU A 43 -9.87 0.42 4.35
N ILE A 44 -9.98 1.21 3.29
CA ILE A 44 -8.95 1.41 2.27
C ILE A 44 -8.54 2.87 2.34
N VAL A 45 -7.24 3.12 2.33
CA VAL A 45 -6.72 4.48 2.36
C VAL A 45 -6.01 4.83 1.06
N PHE A 46 -6.08 6.10 0.69
CA PHE A 46 -5.28 6.71 -0.36
C PHE A 46 -4.29 7.68 0.27
N ILE A 47 -3.01 7.54 -0.06
CA ILE A 47 -1.94 8.34 0.54
C ILE A 47 -1.81 9.65 -0.23
N GLU A 48 -2.26 10.75 0.37
CA GLU A 48 -2.04 12.09 -0.19
C GLU A 48 -0.58 12.52 -0.02
N LYS A 49 -0.02 12.22 1.16
CA LYS A 49 1.35 12.54 1.53
C LYS A 49 1.88 11.50 2.51
N GLY A 50 3.12 11.07 2.36
CA GLY A 50 3.78 10.17 3.30
C GLY A 50 4.10 8.79 2.75
N ILE A 51 4.37 7.85 3.65
CA ILE A 51 4.79 6.49 3.32
C ILE A 51 4.22 5.54 4.36
N LEU A 52 3.49 4.53 3.91
CA LEU A 52 3.03 3.43 4.73
C LEU A 52 3.86 2.16 4.46
N ARG A 53 4.05 1.35 5.49
CA ARG A 53 4.73 0.06 5.45
C ARG A 53 3.81 -1.02 5.99
N SER A 54 3.60 -2.09 5.22
CA SER A 54 3.00 -3.32 5.71
C SER A 54 4.11 -4.29 6.12
N PHE A 55 3.97 -4.95 7.26
CA PHE A 55 4.93 -5.96 7.72
C PHE A 55 4.28 -7.03 8.58
N PHE A 56 4.86 -8.23 8.55
CA PHE A 56 4.51 -9.36 9.40
C PHE A 56 5.56 -9.55 10.51
N MET A 57 5.18 -10.22 11.59
CA MET A 57 6.12 -10.73 12.58
C MET A 57 6.47 -12.17 12.23
N ASN A 58 7.76 -12.49 12.16
CA ASN A 58 8.18 -13.89 11.96
C ASN A 58 8.19 -14.66 13.31
N HIS A 59 8.41 -15.97 13.25
CA HIS A 59 8.49 -16.85 14.42
C HIS A 59 9.63 -16.51 15.41
N LYS A 60 10.59 -15.66 15.03
CA LYS A 60 11.68 -15.16 15.88
C LYS A 60 11.38 -13.79 16.48
N GLY A 61 10.25 -13.18 16.12
CA GLY A 61 9.90 -11.82 16.50
C GLY A 61 10.54 -10.73 15.64
N ASP A 62 11.12 -11.07 14.48
CA ASP A 62 11.64 -10.05 13.55
C ASP A 62 10.55 -9.59 12.59
N GLU A 63 10.60 -8.30 12.22
CA GLU A 63 9.72 -7.72 11.22
C GLU A 63 10.12 -8.14 9.78
N ILE A 64 9.18 -8.77 9.07
CA ILE A 64 9.27 -9.05 7.64
C ILE A 64 8.44 -8.01 6.90
N THR A 65 9.11 -7.08 6.22
CA THR A 65 8.39 -6.05 5.45
C THR A 65 7.71 -6.70 4.26
N ASN A 66 6.38 -6.63 4.26
CA ASN A 66 5.56 -6.99 3.13
C ASN A 66 5.68 -5.89 2.10
N CYS A 67 4.94 -4.79 2.10
CA CYS A 67 5.04 -3.78 1.06
C CYS A 67 5.30 -2.38 1.61
N PHE A 68 5.66 -1.46 0.71
CA PHE A 68 5.58 -0.03 0.94
C PHE A 68 4.53 0.54 -0.02
N ALA A 69 3.78 1.53 0.47
CA ALA A 69 2.90 2.36 -0.35
C ALA A 69 3.33 3.83 -0.20
N PHE A 70 3.35 4.56 -1.31
CA PHE A 70 3.85 5.93 -1.40
C PHE A 70 2.73 6.92 -1.73
N GLU A 71 3.07 8.20 -1.86
CA GLU A 71 2.13 9.23 -2.32
C GLU A 71 1.46 8.83 -3.64
N ASN A 72 0.13 8.96 -3.66
CA ASN A 72 -0.78 8.54 -4.73
C ASN A 72 -1.05 7.04 -4.86
N ASP A 73 -0.61 6.22 -3.90
CA ASP A 73 -0.97 4.80 -3.84
C ASP A 73 -2.17 4.57 -2.91
N PHE A 74 -2.86 3.44 -3.13
CA PHE A 74 -3.81 2.88 -2.19
C PHE A 74 -3.13 1.89 -1.25
N MET A 75 -3.66 1.74 -0.04
CA MET A 75 -3.23 0.71 0.89
C MET A 75 -4.38 0.22 1.76
N ALA A 76 -4.39 -1.09 2.00
CA ALA A 76 -5.24 -1.77 2.96
C ALA A 76 -4.61 -3.12 3.30
N SER A 77 -5.04 -3.77 4.39
CA SER A 77 -4.90 -5.22 4.49
C SER A 77 -5.97 -5.84 3.62
N PHE A 78 -5.68 -6.11 2.35
CA PHE A 78 -6.68 -6.58 1.39
C PHE A 78 -7.30 -7.92 1.79
N ALA A 79 -6.51 -8.84 2.34
CA ALA A 79 -7.01 -10.13 2.80
C ALA A 79 -8.06 -9.94 3.91
N SER A 80 -7.70 -9.24 4.99
CA SER A 80 -8.61 -8.91 6.10
C SER A 80 -9.80 -8.08 5.64
N PHE A 81 -9.56 -7.08 4.78
CA PHE A 81 -10.62 -6.23 4.23
C PHE A 81 -11.65 -7.04 3.47
N ILE A 82 -11.24 -8.03 2.65
CA ILE A 82 -12.17 -8.84 1.85
C ILE A 82 -12.86 -9.92 2.69
N THR A 83 -12.08 -10.72 3.43
CA THR A 83 -12.60 -11.88 4.18
C THR A 83 -13.29 -11.51 5.47
N GLN A 84 -13.06 -10.28 5.96
CA GLN A 84 -13.50 -9.81 7.27
C GLN A 84 -12.91 -10.65 8.43
N GLU A 85 -11.78 -11.30 8.17
CA GLU A 85 -10.98 -11.98 9.18
C GLU A 85 -9.89 -11.06 9.71
N LYS A 86 -9.25 -11.46 10.80
CA LYS A 86 -8.17 -10.68 11.41
C LYS A 86 -6.96 -10.60 10.46
N ALA A 87 -6.34 -9.44 10.40
CA ALA A 87 -5.11 -9.23 9.64
C ALA A 87 -3.92 -9.95 10.28
N GLU A 88 -3.05 -10.50 9.44
CA GLU A 88 -1.76 -11.08 9.85
C GLU A 88 -0.63 -10.03 9.81
N GLU A 89 -0.83 -8.96 9.05
CA GLU A 89 0.10 -7.84 8.95
C GLU A 89 -0.27 -6.66 9.85
N ASN A 90 0.76 -5.88 10.15
CA ASN A 90 0.66 -4.52 10.65
C ASN A 90 0.82 -3.55 9.48
N ILE A 91 0.21 -2.36 9.56
CA ILE A 91 0.42 -1.25 8.65
C ILE A 91 0.81 -0.01 9.45
N GLN A 92 1.99 0.53 9.19
CA GLN A 92 2.59 1.60 9.98
C GLN A 92 3.07 2.77 9.11
N ALA A 93 2.89 3.99 9.61
CA ALA A 93 3.42 5.20 8.99
C ALA A 93 4.93 5.36 9.26
N LEU A 94 5.75 5.44 8.19
CA LEU A 94 7.20 5.64 8.32
C LEU A 94 7.60 7.11 8.49
N VAL A 95 6.70 8.01 8.10
CA VAL A 95 6.79 9.47 8.20
C VAL A 95 5.41 10.02 8.55
N ASP A 96 5.31 11.29 8.92
CA ASP A 96 4.01 11.96 9.04
C ASP A 96 3.23 11.80 7.72
N THR A 97 2.03 11.22 7.81
CA THR A 97 1.25 10.74 6.67
C THR A 97 -0.16 11.31 6.69
N GLU A 98 -0.65 11.75 5.54
CA GLU A 98 -1.99 12.30 5.31
C GLU A 98 -2.74 11.38 4.36
N LEU A 99 -3.94 10.98 4.77
CA LEU A 99 -4.73 9.93 4.14
C LEU A 99 -6.15 10.42 3.84
N GLN A 100 -6.66 10.06 2.67
CA GLN A 100 -8.09 9.94 2.42
C GLN A 100 -8.51 8.50 2.74
N VAL A 101 -9.58 8.33 3.49
CA VAL A 101 -10.04 7.04 4.03
C VAL A 101 -11.44 6.76 3.52
N LEU A 102 -11.63 5.58 2.93
CA LEU A 102 -12.93 5.01 2.62
C LEU A 102 -13.12 3.76 3.47
N ASP A 103 -14.13 3.79 4.34
CA ASP A 103 -14.52 2.57 5.05
C ASP A 103 -15.26 1.59 4.12
N ARG A 104 -15.38 0.33 4.57
CA ARG A 104 -16.03 -0.73 3.81
C ARG A 104 -17.49 -0.42 3.51
N ASN A 105 -18.23 0.20 4.43
CA ASN A 105 -19.63 0.53 4.22
C ASN A 105 -19.81 1.63 3.18
N ALA A 106 -18.91 2.62 3.16
CA ALA A 106 -18.81 3.65 2.14
C ALA A 106 -18.53 3.02 0.77
N LEU A 107 -17.58 2.10 0.69
CA LEU A 107 -17.27 1.40 -0.56
C LEU A 107 -18.47 0.58 -1.07
N GLU A 108 -19.16 -0.14 -0.20
CA GLU A 108 -20.39 -0.87 -0.54
C GLU A 108 -21.53 0.05 -1.00
N LYS A 109 -21.64 1.26 -0.44
CA LYS A 109 -22.60 2.27 -0.91
C LYS A 109 -22.28 2.74 -2.33
N LEU A 110 -21.00 3.02 -2.63
CA LEU A 110 -20.56 3.39 -3.98
C LEU A 110 -20.87 2.28 -4.99
N TYR A 111 -20.53 1.04 -4.65
CA TYR A 111 -20.82 -0.13 -5.49
C TYR A 111 -22.31 -0.33 -5.77
N LYS A 112 -23.19 0.05 -4.84
CA LYS A 112 -24.65 0.00 -5.04
C LYS A 112 -25.19 1.21 -5.79
N SER A 113 -24.46 2.32 -5.85
CA SER A 113 -24.95 3.55 -6.44
C SER A 113 -24.78 3.60 -7.97
N SER A 114 -23.79 2.90 -8.55
CA SER A 114 -23.57 2.89 -10.00
C SER A 114 -22.76 1.69 -10.47
N TYR A 115 -23.01 1.26 -11.71
CA TYR A 115 -22.19 0.27 -12.42
C TYR A 115 -20.73 0.74 -12.58
N ASN A 116 -20.49 2.05 -12.73
CA ASN A 116 -19.13 2.58 -12.86
C ASN A 116 -18.29 2.31 -11.62
N TRP A 117 -18.87 2.40 -10.43
CA TRP A 117 -18.18 2.08 -9.18
C TRP A 117 -17.85 0.60 -9.05
N GLN A 118 -18.74 -0.29 -9.51
CA GLN A 118 -18.44 -1.72 -9.62
C GLN A 118 -17.25 -1.98 -10.56
N GLU A 119 -17.23 -1.30 -11.71
CA GLU A 119 -16.14 -1.42 -12.68
C GLU A 119 -14.81 -0.91 -12.11
N ILE A 120 -14.81 0.22 -11.40
CA ILE A 120 -13.64 0.75 -10.70
C ILE A 120 -13.12 -0.25 -9.67
N GLY A 121 -14.00 -0.77 -8.81
CA GLY A 121 -13.63 -1.77 -7.80
C GLY A 121 -13.00 -3.03 -8.40
N ARG A 122 -13.59 -3.55 -9.47
CA ARG A 122 -13.05 -4.69 -10.23
C ARG A 122 -11.68 -4.37 -10.81
N LYS A 123 -11.53 -3.26 -11.55
CA LYS A 123 -10.26 -2.88 -12.20
C LYS A 123 -9.14 -2.63 -11.19
N LEU A 124 -9.42 -1.97 -10.07
CA LEU A 124 -8.45 -1.78 -8.99
C LEU A 124 -7.98 -3.12 -8.42
N THR A 125 -8.91 -4.04 -8.17
CA THR A 125 -8.59 -5.38 -7.65
C THR A 125 -7.75 -6.19 -8.66
N GLU A 126 -8.08 -6.11 -9.95
CA GLU A 126 -7.28 -6.73 -11.02
C GLU A 126 -5.86 -6.16 -11.09
N MET A 127 -5.71 -4.84 -10.97
CA MET A 127 -4.39 -4.19 -10.94
C MET A 127 -3.56 -4.64 -9.73
N GLU A 128 -4.17 -4.70 -8.54
CA GLU A 128 -3.50 -5.19 -7.33
C GLU A 128 -3.10 -6.66 -7.44
N PHE A 129 -3.95 -7.51 -8.02
CA PHE A 129 -3.60 -8.90 -8.29
C PHE A 129 -2.39 -9.02 -9.23
N VAL A 130 -2.36 -8.24 -10.31
CA VAL A 130 -1.22 -8.20 -11.23
C VAL A 130 0.05 -7.70 -10.53
N ASN A 131 -0.04 -6.70 -9.67
CA ASN A 131 1.09 -6.19 -8.88
C ASN A 131 1.64 -7.25 -7.92
N LEU A 132 0.76 -7.97 -7.22
CA LEU A 132 1.12 -9.08 -6.35
C LEU A 132 1.83 -10.20 -7.13
N GLN A 133 1.29 -10.59 -8.29
CA GLN A 133 1.90 -11.61 -9.16
C GLN A 133 3.27 -11.18 -9.68
N LYS A 134 3.40 -9.95 -10.21
CA LYS A 134 4.70 -9.42 -10.66
C LYS A 134 5.73 -9.48 -9.54
N ARG A 135 5.34 -9.05 -8.34
CA ARG A 135 6.22 -9.10 -7.17
C ARG A 135 6.65 -10.52 -6.81
N MET A 136 5.72 -11.47 -6.80
CA MET A 136 6.04 -12.87 -6.55
C MET A 136 7.05 -13.41 -7.57
N VAL A 137 6.85 -13.10 -8.86
CA VAL A 137 7.76 -13.50 -9.94
C VAL A 137 9.13 -12.83 -9.80
N ASP A 138 9.20 -11.55 -9.46
CA ASP A 138 10.45 -10.82 -9.27
C ASP A 138 11.29 -11.37 -8.10
N PHE A 139 10.62 -11.87 -7.05
CA PHE A 139 11.30 -12.56 -5.95
C PHE A 139 11.90 -13.90 -6.37
N GLN A 140 11.27 -14.61 -7.31
CA GLN A 140 11.75 -15.90 -7.82
C GLN A 140 12.85 -15.74 -8.89
N LYS A 141 12.74 -14.71 -9.75
CA LYS A 141 13.60 -14.56 -10.93
C LYS A 141 14.76 -13.60 -10.75
N SER A 142 14.62 -12.59 -9.90
CA SER A 142 15.60 -11.52 -9.77
C SER A 142 16.48 -11.70 -8.53
N SER A 143 17.70 -11.18 -8.59
CA SER A 143 18.54 -10.97 -7.43
C SER A 143 18.05 -9.79 -6.57
N GLY A 144 18.48 -9.72 -5.31
CA GLY A 144 18.17 -8.57 -4.45
C GLY A 144 18.74 -7.24 -4.98
N ALA A 145 19.82 -7.27 -5.76
CA ALA A 145 20.39 -6.09 -6.40
C ALA A 145 19.50 -5.57 -7.54
N GLU A 146 19.00 -6.47 -8.39
CA GLU A 146 18.06 -6.11 -9.47
C GLU A 146 16.75 -5.57 -8.90
N ARG A 147 16.21 -6.19 -7.85
CA ARG A 147 15.03 -5.67 -7.14
C ARG A 147 15.28 -4.26 -6.56
N TYR A 148 16.45 -4.02 -5.99
CA TYR A 148 16.82 -2.68 -5.49
C TYR A 148 16.88 -1.66 -6.64
N GLN A 149 17.50 -2.00 -7.76
CA GLN A 149 17.60 -1.11 -8.92
C GLN A 149 16.23 -0.77 -9.51
N ALA A 150 15.33 -1.76 -9.60
CA ALA A 150 13.96 -1.53 -10.05
C ALA A 150 13.22 -0.55 -9.13
N LEU A 151 13.30 -0.77 -7.82
CA LEU A 151 12.71 0.11 -6.82
C LEU A 151 13.32 1.53 -6.85
N PHE A 152 14.64 1.63 -7.04
CA PHE A 152 15.35 2.90 -7.13
C PHE A 152 14.89 3.74 -8.31
N ARG A 153 14.70 3.14 -9.49
CA ARG A 153 14.23 3.86 -10.68
C ARG A 153 12.84 4.46 -10.50
N ASN A 154 11.96 3.77 -9.76
CA ASN A 154 10.56 4.17 -9.62
C ASN A 154 10.32 5.10 -8.43
N HIS A 155 11.10 4.97 -7.34
CA HIS A 155 10.81 5.63 -6.06
C HIS A 155 12.05 6.25 -5.39
N GLN A 156 13.05 6.68 -6.15
CA GLN A 156 14.32 7.25 -5.64
C GLN A 156 14.13 8.25 -4.49
N LYS A 157 13.16 9.17 -4.62
CA LYS A 157 12.83 10.21 -3.62
C LYS A 157 12.52 9.62 -2.24
N TYR A 158 11.81 8.50 -2.19
CA TYR A 158 11.28 7.93 -0.94
C TYR A 158 12.26 6.97 -0.26
N LEU A 159 13.19 6.38 -1.02
CA LEU A 159 14.14 5.40 -0.48
C LEU A 159 15.09 5.95 0.58
N GLN A 160 15.33 7.26 0.58
CA GLN A 160 16.15 7.90 1.61
C GLN A 160 15.42 8.03 2.95
N LEU A 161 14.09 8.00 2.93
CA LEU A 161 13.24 8.11 4.11
C LEU A 161 13.00 6.75 4.79
N ILE A 162 13.22 5.66 4.07
CA ILE A 162 13.00 4.30 4.57
C ILE A 162 14.25 3.80 5.31
N PRO A 163 14.13 3.36 6.58
CA PRO A 163 15.22 2.72 7.30
C PRO A 163 15.81 1.53 6.53
N LEU A 164 17.15 1.44 6.51
CA LEU A 164 17.89 0.43 5.74
C LEU A 164 17.42 -1.00 6.05
N GLN A 165 17.09 -1.28 7.31
CA GLN A 165 16.62 -2.60 7.76
C GLN A 165 15.29 -3.00 7.12
N TYR A 166 14.34 -2.07 7.01
CA TYR A 166 13.03 -2.33 6.38
C TYR A 166 13.17 -2.52 4.88
N LEU A 167 14.01 -1.70 4.26
CA LEU A 167 14.31 -1.83 2.85
C LEU A 167 15.02 -3.15 2.53
N ALA A 168 15.95 -3.59 3.39
CA ALA A 168 16.61 -4.88 3.24
C ALA A 168 15.63 -6.06 3.38
N SER A 169 14.74 -5.99 4.38
CA SER A 169 13.66 -6.94 4.60
C SER A 169 12.73 -7.04 3.38
N TYR A 170 12.27 -5.90 2.86
CA TYR A 170 11.45 -5.81 1.64
C TYR A 170 12.13 -6.40 0.39
N LEU A 171 13.46 -6.30 0.30
CA LEU A 171 14.22 -6.79 -0.83
C LEU A 171 14.66 -8.25 -0.67
N GLY A 172 14.39 -8.89 0.48
CA GLY A 172 14.85 -10.25 0.76
C GLY A 172 16.37 -10.38 0.85
N VAL A 173 17.05 -9.37 1.38
CA VAL A 173 18.51 -9.38 1.59
C VAL A 173 18.87 -8.94 3.00
N THR A 174 20.09 -9.22 3.45
CA THR A 174 20.56 -8.70 4.74
C THR A 174 20.86 -7.19 4.65
N PRO A 175 20.75 -6.43 5.76
CA PRO A 175 21.13 -5.01 5.77
C PRO A 175 22.57 -4.77 5.32
N ARG A 176 23.50 -5.67 5.67
CA ARG A 176 24.89 -5.65 5.21
C ARG A 176 25.00 -5.82 3.70
N HIS A 177 24.24 -6.76 3.12
CA HIS A 177 24.22 -6.95 1.68
C HIS A 177 23.64 -5.72 0.96
N LEU A 178 22.52 -5.16 1.46
CA LEU A 178 21.95 -3.93 0.90
C LEU A 178 22.90 -2.75 0.96
N SER A 179 23.63 -2.58 2.06
CA SER A 179 24.67 -1.54 2.19
C SER A 179 25.73 -1.66 1.08
N ARG A 180 26.16 -2.89 0.76
CA ARG A 180 27.10 -3.14 -0.34
C ARG A 180 26.50 -2.86 -1.71
N ILE A 181 25.24 -3.23 -1.93
CA ILE A 181 24.52 -2.92 -3.19
C ILE A 181 24.46 -1.41 -3.42
N ARG A 182 24.11 -0.63 -2.38
CA ARG A 182 24.04 0.84 -2.48
C ARG A 182 25.39 1.45 -2.88
N LYS A 183 26.49 1.01 -2.26
CA LYS A 183 27.85 1.47 -2.60
C LYS A 183 28.33 1.13 -4.02
N ALA A 184 27.65 0.24 -4.73
CA ALA A 184 27.99 -0.11 -6.12
C ALA A 184 27.13 0.67 -7.13
N VAL A 185 26.01 1.25 -6.67
CA VAL A 185 25.09 2.04 -7.49
C VAL A 185 25.38 3.55 -7.35
N PHE A 186 25.96 3.96 -6.21
CA PHE A 186 26.48 5.30 -5.94
C PHE A 186 28.01 5.25 -5.83
#